data_AF-A0A202B7Z6-F1
#
_entry.id   AF-A0A202B7Z6-F1
#
_cell.length_a   1.000
_cell.length_b   1.000
_cell.length_c   1.000
_cell.angle_alpha   90.00
_cell.angle_beta   90.00
_cell.angle_gamma   90.00
#
_symmetry.space_group_name_H-M   'P 1'
#
loop_
_entity.id
_entity.type
_entity.pdbx_description
1 polymer ?
#
loop_
_entity_poly.entity_id
_entity_poly.type
_entity_poly.pdbx_seq_one_letter_code
_entity_poly.pdbx_strand_id
1 'polypeptide(L)'
;MAHFEQEHHLEMARRDQLLRSRLLQAGISQYVASGTESIYYLSGISYEPLERPFFLLLDAASGKRKLLVPQLEHAHLKQAWGVSEDDVHSYREYPAPAGQRWEDALIPLLNDRFAFDPAAPLHLAQFMQSVGGRADDALERIRMVKSPWEIAKLARAGRYAAEGVNQLLRGVYDGVSVAEGFATGQQLLRRIIRDEPAFDPLCTRVLLAPWPAPLSAQPHAIPQLSQRLKNGPHVVISVVRLDGYTAECERTFFTRPPTASQRERFQLMSEARRLAMSMLRPGAGCAEIDEKVNDFLRDESFGDWRLRLHRCGHGLGLGNHEAPWLAQGSEDVLQAGMVVSIEPGIYLADEGGYRHSDTLAITDDGWSNLTGQAEVELDALIIAAAKPTQRMKGYFIRKMVAA
;
A
#
# COMPACT_ATOMS: atom_id res chain seq x y z
N MET A 1 -13.62 11.91 -24.71
CA MET A 1 -13.95 11.27 -23.43
C MET A 1 -13.21 9.95 -23.40
N ALA A 2 -12.20 9.79 -22.54
CA ALA A 2 -11.61 8.48 -22.30
C ALA A 2 -12.75 7.50 -22.06
N HIS A 3 -12.75 6.37 -22.76
CA HIS A 3 -13.71 5.31 -22.53
C HIS A 3 -13.39 4.64 -21.20
N PHE A 4 -13.74 5.32 -20.11
CA PHE A 4 -13.87 4.69 -18.82
C PHE A 4 -14.95 3.63 -18.96
N GLU A 5 -14.64 2.39 -18.59
CA GLU A 5 -15.66 1.37 -18.40
C GLU A 5 -16.74 1.92 -17.47
N GLN A 6 -17.99 1.52 -17.70
CA GLN A 6 -19.15 2.09 -17.02
C GLN A 6 -18.99 2.11 -15.49
N GLU A 7 -18.46 1.03 -14.91
CA GLU A 7 -18.22 0.94 -13.46
C GLU A 7 -17.16 1.94 -12.97
N HIS A 8 -16.09 2.15 -13.73
CA HIS A 8 -15.07 3.14 -13.38
C HIS A 8 -15.65 4.55 -13.45
N HIS A 9 -16.46 4.87 -14.47
CA HIS A 9 -17.14 6.17 -14.54
C HIS A 9 -18.06 6.42 -13.33
N LEU A 10 -18.82 5.41 -12.90
CA LEU A 10 -19.69 5.50 -11.73
C LEU A 10 -18.89 5.73 -10.44
N GLU A 11 -17.77 5.02 -10.27
CA GLU A 11 -16.89 5.21 -9.12
C GLU A 11 -16.29 6.63 -9.09
N MET A 12 -15.83 7.16 -10.22
CA MET A 12 -15.30 8.52 -10.30
C MET A 12 -16.39 9.58 -9.98
N ALA A 13 -17.61 9.37 -10.46
CA ALA A 13 -18.75 10.24 -10.14
C ALA A 13 -19.10 10.20 -8.64
N ARG A 14 -19.04 9.03 -8.00
CA ARG A 14 -19.22 8.88 -6.55
C ARG A 14 -18.19 9.70 -5.78
N ARG A 15 -16.90 9.57 -6.13
CA ARG A 15 -15.79 10.31 -5.49
C ARG A 15 -15.96 11.81 -5.60
N ASP A 16 -16.32 12.29 -6.80
CA ASP A 16 -16.63 13.70 -7.04
C ASP A 16 -17.73 14.22 -6.11
N GLN A 17 -18.86 13.51 -6.07
CA GLN A 17 -20.00 13.90 -5.25
C GLN A 17 -19.63 13.94 -3.76
N LEU A 18 -18.91 12.94 -3.26
CA LEU A 18 -18.48 12.88 -1.86
C LEU A 18 -17.54 14.04 -1.51
N LEU A 19 -16.53 14.30 -2.35
CA LEU A 19 -15.58 15.38 -2.12
C LEU A 19 -16.28 16.73 -2.16
N ARG A 20 -17.02 17.04 -3.22
CA ARG A 20 -17.74 18.30 -3.36
C ARG A 20 -18.70 18.56 -2.20
N SER A 21 -19.44 17.54 -1.76
CA SER A 21 -20.36 17.67 -0.62
C SER A 21 -19.61 18.07 0.65
N ARG A 22 -18.46 17.45 0.95
CA ARG A 22 -17.62 17.80 2.11
C ARG A 22 -17.02 19.20 1.99
N LEU A 23 -16.52 19.56 0.80
CA LEU A 23 -15.96 20.89 0.54
C LEU A 23 -17.00 21.99 0.77
N LEU A 24 -18.21 21.83 0.23
CA LEU A 24 -19.30 22.79 0.39
C LEU A 24 -19.75 22.93 1.86
N GLN A 25 -19.83 21.82 2.61
CA GLN A 25 -20.12 21.84 4.05
C GLN A 25 -19.04 22.58 4.85
N ALA A 26 -17.77 22.50 4.42
CA ALA A 26 -16.64 23.19 5.03
C ALA A 26 -16.40 24.62 4.48
N GLY A 27 -17.31 25.14 3.63
CA GLY A 27 -17.19 26.47 3.03
C GLY A 27 -16.03 26.63 2.02
N ILE A 28 -15.49 25.53 1.51
CA ILE A 28 -14.40 25.50 0.52
C ILE A 28 -15.00 25.56 -0.89
N SER A 29 -14.52 26.49 -1.72
CA SER A 29 -14.97 26.62 -3.11
C SER A 29 -14.16 25.81 -4.12
N GLN A 30 -12.92 25.47 -3.79
CA GLN A 30 -12.02 24.76 -4.70
C GLN A 30 -11.09 23.82 -3.93
N TYR A 31 -10.81 22.66 -4.49
CA TYR A 31 -9.80 21.75 -3.98
C TYR A 31 -8.67 21.59 -5.00
N VAL A 32 -7.42 21.71 -4.55
CA VAL A 32 -6.21 21.60 -5.35
C VAL A 32 -5.44 20.37 -4.90
N ALA A 33 -5.49 19.30 -5.69
CA ALA A 33 -4.70 18.10 -5.47
C ALA A 33 -3.35 18.23 -6.18
N SER A 34 -2.27 17.92 -5.47
CA SER A 34 -0.90 17.91 -5.98
C SER A 34 -0.16 16.59 -5.71
N GLY A 35 -0.63 15.80 -4.73
CA GLY A 35 -0.13 14.45 -4.50
C GLY A 35 -0.53 13.48 -5.62
N THR A 36 0.40 12.60 -6.01
CA THR A 36 0.20 11.60 -7.08
C THR A 36 -1.04 10.75 -6.87
N GLU A 37 -1.22 10.22 -5.65
CA GLU A 37 -2.37 9.38 -5.32
C GLU A 37 -3.68 10.19 -5.28
N SER A 38 -3.63 11.46 -4.85
CA SER A 38 -4.78 12.36 -4.85
C SER A 38 -5.26 12.66 -6.29
N ILE A 39 -4.33 12.99 -7.18
CA ILE A 39 -4.63 13.23 -8.60
C ILE A 39 -5.12 11.93 -9.25
N TYR A 40 -4.46 10.79 -9.02
CA TYR A 40 -4.91 9.49 -9.52
C TYR A 40 -6.34 9.17 -9.06
N TYR A 41 -6.64 9.34 -7.76
CA TYR A 41 -7.96 9.06 -7.20
C TYR A 41 -9.08 9.88 -7.85
N LEU A 42 -8.79 11.15 -8.19
CA LEU A 42 -9.75 12.12 -8.72
C LEU A 42 -9.85 12.16 -10.24
N SER A 43 -8.88 11.60 -10.96
CA SER A 43 -8.83 11.67 -12.43
C SER A 43 -8.61 10.34 -13.15
N GLY A 44 -8.11 9.32 -12.46
CA GLY A 44 -7.69 8.05 -13.06
C GLY A 44 -6.43 8.13 -13.91
N ILE A 45 -5.72 9.28 -13.96
CA ILE A 45 -4.49 9.40 -14.77
C ILE A 45 -3.30 8.84 -14.01
N SER A 46 -2.55 7.97 -14.69
CA SER A 46 -1.24 7.50 -14.25
C SER A 46 -0.15 8.45 -14.73
N TYR A 47 0.68 8.91 -13.81
CA TYR A 47 1.85 9.75 -14.07
C TYR A 47 2.83 9.64 -12.88
N GLU A 48 4.08 10.03 -13.09
CA GLU A 48 5.10 10.08 -12.03
C GLU A 48 5.68 11.50 -11.96
N PRO A 49 5.26 12.33 -10.99
CA PRO A 49 5.88 13.63 -10.80
C PRO A 49 7.27 13.42 -10.24
N LEU A 50 8.29 13.69 -11.05
CA LEU A 50 9.67 13.82 -10.58
C LEU A 50 9.83 15.19 -9.91
N GLU A 51 10.64 16.09 -10.47
CA GLU A 51 10.79 17.46 -10.01
C GLU A 51 9.64 18.39 -10.44
N ARG A 52 8.86 17.98 -11.43
CA ARG A 52 7.85 18.81 -12.11
C ARG A 52 6.49 18.72 -11.41
N PRO A 53 5.94 19.83 -10.88
CA PRO A 53 4.63 19.80 -10.23
C PRO A 53 3.47 19.53 -11.17
N PHE A 54 2.46 18.81 -10.67
CA PHE A 54 1.16 18.62 -11.32
C PHE A 54 0.08 19.06 -10.35
N PHE A 55 -1.00 19.62 -10.89
CA PHE A 55 -2.15 20.04 -10.09
C PHE A 55 -3.46 19.62 -10.76
N LEU A 56 -4.37 19.08 -9.97
CA LEU A 56 -5.78 18.97 -10.33
C LEU A 56 -6.59 19.93 -9.48
N LEU A 57 -7.30 20.85 -10.13
CA LEU A 57 -8.16 21.82 -9.48
C LEU A 57 -9.62 21.40 -9.69
N LEU A 58 -10.37 21.23 -8.61
CA LEU A 58 -11.78 20.88 -8.62
C LEU A 58 -12.60 22.04 -8.04
N ASP A 59 -13.51 22.60 -8.83
CA ASP A 59 -14.51 23.56 -8.35
C ASP A 59 -15.63 22.82 -7.61
N ALA A 60 -15.84 23.15 -6.33
CA ALA A 60 -16.74 22.40 -5.45
C ALA A 60 -18.21 22.51 -5.90
N ALA A 61 -18.62 23.69 -6.40
CA ALA A 61 -20.01 23.97 -6.76
C ALA A 61 -20.39 23.34 -8.09
N SER A 62 -19.62 23.59 -9.14
CA SER A 62 -19.90 23.12 -10.50
C SER A 62 -19.38 21.71 -10.80
N GLY A 63 -18.37 21.24 -10.06
CA GLY A 63 -17.66 20.01 -10.37
C GLY A 63 -16.72 20.12 -11.57
N LYS A 64 -16.54 21.31 -12.15
CA LYS A 64 -15.57 21.53 -13.21
C LYS A 64 -14.16 21.27 -12.71
N ARG A 65 -13.37 20.62 -13.55
CA ARG A 65 -11.97 20.30 -13.25
C ARG A 65 -11.03 20.96 -14.23
N LYS A 66 -9.86 21.32 -13.72
CA LYS A 66 -8.73 21.77 -14.51
C LYS A 66 -7.50 20.95 -14.13
N LEU A 67 -6.63 20.75 -15.11
CA LEU A 67 -5.28 20.22 -14.88
C LEU A 67 -4.27 21.30 -15.18
N LEU A 68 -3.23 21.40 -14.34
CA LEU A 68 -2.03 22.16 -14.65
C LEU A 68 -0.84 21.21 -14.65
N VAL A 69 -0.17 21.12 -15.80
CA VAL A 69 0.89 20.13 -16.06
C VAL A 69 2.10 20.78 -16.74
N PRO A 70 3.27 20.13 -16.78
CA PRO A 70 4.38 20.59 -17.60
C PRO A 70 4.00 20.58 -19.09
N GLN A 71 4.50 21.53 -19.89
CA GLN A 71 4.19 21.58 -21.33
C GLN A 71 4.56 20.29 -22.09
N LEU A 72 5.59 19.57 -21.65
CA LEU A 72 6.01 18.30 -22.26
C LEU A 72 4.97 17.18 -22.07
N GLU A 73 4.15 17.26 -21.01
CA GLU A 73 3.12 16.29 -20.63
C GLU A 73 1.78 16.57 -21.32
N HIS A 74 1.56 17.82 -21.74
CA HIS A 74 0.29 18.31 -22.28
C HIS A 74 -0.28 17.44 -23.41
N ALA A 75 0.57 16.97 -24.31
CA ALA A 75 0.14 16.21 -25.50
C ALA A 75 -0.09 14.71 -25.26
N HIS A 76 0.49 14.13 -24.20
CA HIS A 76 0.54 12.67 -24.05
C HIS A 76 -0.09 12.15 -22.76
N LEU A 77 -0.48 13.03 -21.84
CA LEU A 77 -1.31 12.63 -20.72
C LEU A 77 -2.61 12.00 -21.22
N LYS A 78 -2.92 10.82 -20.69
CA LYS A 78 -4.22 10.19 -20.90
C LYS A 78 -5.32 11.16 -20.44
N GLN A 79 -6.47 11.12 -21.12
CA GLN A 79 -7.58 12.01 -20.78
C GLN A 79 -8.07 11.73 -19.35
N ALA A 80 -7.86 12.71 -18.47
CA ALA A 80 -8.34 12.72 -17.11
C ALA A 80 -9.87 12.72 -17.04
N TRP A 81 -10.40 12.00 -16.04
CA TRP A 81 -11.84 11.93 -15.84
C TRP A 81 -12.44 13.30 -15.53
N GLY A 82 -13.39 13.71 -16.37
CA GLY A 82 -14.11 14.98 -16.23
C GLY A 82 -13.25 16.23 -16.44
N VAL A 83 -12.11 16.12 -17.12
CA VAL A 83 -11.32 17.27 -17.60
C VAL A 83 -11.50 17.37 -19.11
N SER A 84 -11.92 18.54 -19.59
CA SER A 84 -11.99 18.83 -21.02
C SER A 84 -10.61 19.16 -21.58
N GLU A 85 -10.40 19.03 -22.89
CA GLU A 85 -9.12 19.40 -23.52
C GLU A 85 -8.77 20.88 -23.28
N ASP A 86 -9.77 21.75 -23.28
CA ASP A 86 -9.61 23.20 -23.02
C ASP A 86 -9.29 23.52 -21.55
N ASP A 87 -9.52 22.58 -20.63
CA ASP A 87 -9.22 22.70 -19.19
C ASP A 87 -7.86 22.05 -18.81
N VAL A 88 -7.08 21.60 -19.79
CA VAL A 88 -5.69 21.16 -19.60
C VAL A 88 -4.75 22.35 -19.84
N HIS A 89 -4.31 22.97 -18.76
CA HIS A 89 -3.35 24.07 -18.75
C HIS A 89 -1.92 23.55 -18.60
N SER A 90 -0.96 24.35 -19.05
CA SER A 90 0.45 24.02 -18.92
C SER A 90 1.32 25.19 -18.47
N TYR A 91 2.47 24.85 -17.88
CA TYR A 91 3.59 25.78 -17.68
C TYR A 91 4.82 25.31 -18.48
N ARG A 92 5.81 26.19 -18.69
CA ARG A 92 6.86 25.93 -19.68
C ARG A 92 7.80 24.79 -19.30
N GLU A 93 8.48 24.91 -18.16
CA GLU A 93 9.46 23.96 -17.63
C GLU A 93 9.68 24.19 -16.12
N TYR A 94 10.33 23.26 -15.43
CA TYR A 94 10.81 23.41 -14.06
C TYR A 94 12.33 23.22 -13.97
N PRO A 95 13.08 24.20 -13.43
CA PRO A 95 12.68 25.58 -13.17
C PRO A 95 12.51 26.38 -14.49
N ALA A 96 11.67 27.42 -14.47
CA ALA A 96 11.50 28.35 -15.60
C ALA A 96 11.73 29.82 -15.19
N PRO A 97 11.97 30.73 -16.16
CA PRO A 97 11.99 32.18 -15.90
C PRO A 97 10.63 32.69 -15.40
N ALA A 98 10.65 33.80 -14.65
CA ALA A 98 9.43 34.46 -14.18
C ALA A 98 8.46 34.76 -15.34
N GLY A 99 7.17 34.54 -15.10
CA GLY A 99 6.10 34.61 -16.11
C GLY A 99 5.88 33.31 -16.88
N GLN A 100 6.71 32.28 -16.66
CA GLN A 100 6.60 30.97 -17.32
C GLN A 100 6.63 29.78 -16.35
N ARG A 101 6.68 30.06 -15.05
CA ARG A 101 6.76 29.03 -14.00
C ARG A 101 5.40 28.43 -13.70
N TRP A 102 5.41 27.31 -12.97
CA TRP A 102 4.18 26.69 -12.49
C TRP A 102 3.43 27.62 -11.52
N GLU A 103 4.12 28.44 -10.72
CA GLU A 103 3.50 29.43 -9.83
C GLU A 103 2.70 30.46 -10.64
N ASP A 104 3.31 30.99 -11.71
CA ASP A 104 2.72 32.00 -12.58
C ASP A 104 1.48 31.46 -13.31
N ALA A 105 1.48 30.15 -13.63
CA ALA A 105 0.37 29.46 -14.27
C ALA A 105 -0.71 28.99 -13.27
N LEU A 106 -0.35 28.69 -12.02
CA LEU A 106 -1.28 28.20 -11.00
C LEU A 106 -2.13 29.34 -10.44
N ILE A 107 -1.53 30.49 -10.12
CA ILE A 107 -2.23 31.62 -9.46
C ILE A 107 -3.54 32.02 -10.17
N PRO A 108 -3.59 32.19 -11.50
CA PRO A 108 -4.82 32.57 -12.20
C PRO A 108 -5.93 31.50 -12.18
N LEU A 109 -5.60 30.26 -11.79
CA LEU A 109 -6.54 29.14 -11.72
C LEU A 109 -7.13 28.96 -10.32
N LEU A 110 -6.57 29.65 -9.30
CA LEU A 110 -6.99 29.55 -7.91
C LEU A 110 -8.20 30.43 -7.62
N ASN A 111 -9.11 29.94 -6.77
CA ASN A 111 -10.21 30.72 -6.20
C ASN A 111 -9.84 31.22 -4.78
N ASP A 112 -10.45 32.31 -4.30
CA ASP A 112 -10.17 32.92 -2.99
C ASP A 112 -10.28 31.96 -1.78
N ARG A 113 -11.12 30.93 -1.88
CA ARG A 113 -11.34 29.92 -0.82
C ARG A 113 -10.98 28.53 -1.32
N PHE A 114 -9.71 28.30 -1.63
CA PHE A 114 -9.21 26.98 -2.00
C PHE A 114 -8.57 26.24 -0.84
N ALA A 115 -8.69 24.92 -0.86
CA ALA A 115 -7.95 24.02 -0.01
C ALA A 115 -7.05 23.10 -0.84
N PHE A 116 -6.01 22.54 -0.23
CA PHE A 116 -5.09 21.62 -0.89
C PHE A 116 -4.83 20.36 -0.07
N ASP A 117 -4.38 19.30 -0.73
CA ASP A 117 -4.15 18.01 -0.10
C ASP A 117 -2.96 18.04 0.88
N PRO A 118 -3.07 17.48 2.11
CA PRO A 118 -2.00 17.56 3.12
C PRO A 118 -0.71 16.85 2.70
N ALA A 119 -0.82 15.88 1.78
CA ALA A 119 0.31 15.15 1.20
C ALA A 119 1.13 15.96 0.17
N ALA A 120 0.76 17.22 -0.09
CA ALA A 120 1.52 18.10 -0.99
C ALA A 120 3.00 18.22 -0.55
N PRO A 121 3.97 18.14 -1.49
CA PRO A 121 5.37 18.45 -1.21
C PRO A 121 5.50 19.80 -0.49
N LEU A 122 6.38 19.87 0.53
CA LEU A 122 6.47 21.03 1.42
C LEU A 122 6.57 22.37 0.69
N HIS A 123 7.36 22.46 -0.37
CA HIS A 123 7.51 23.69 -1.15
C HIS A 123 6.20 24.12 -1.86
N LEU A 124 5.40 23.16 -2.34
CA LEU A 124 4.09 23.43 -2.94
C LEU A 124 3.09 23.85 -1.85
N ALA A 125 3.09 23.16 -0.71
CA ALA A 125 2.24 23.51 0.42
C ALA A 125 2.53 24.93 0.93
N GLN A 126 3.80 25.28 1.11
CA GLN A 126 4.23 26.62 1.52
C GLN A 126 3.82 27.69 0.50
N PHE A 127 3.98 27.40 -0.80
CA PHE A 127 3.53 28.31 -1.84
C PHE A 127 2.00 28.50 -1.78
N MET A 128 1.24 27.41 -1.78
CA MET A 128 -0.23 27.43 -1.73
C MET A 128 -0.74 28.17 -0.48
N GLN A 129 -0.10 27.99 0.68
CA GLN A 129 -0.39 28.75 1.89
C GLN A 129 -0.10 30.24 1.73
N SER A 130 1.03 30.60 1.10
CA SER A 130 1.40 32.01 0.92
C SER A 130 0.46 32.78 -0.01
N VAL A 131 -0.29 32.08 -0.88
CA VAL A 131 -1.33 32.66 -1.74
C VAL A 131 -2.76 32.43 -1.23
N GLY A 132 -2.92 32.06 0.05
CA GLY A 132 -4.21 32.02 0.75
C GLY A 132 -4.88 30.64 0.86
N GLY A 133 -4.22 29.57 0.40
CA GLY A 133 -4.71 28.20 0.52
C GLY A 133 -4.57 27.65 1.94
N ARG A 134 -5.43 26.68 2.27
CA ARG A 134 -5.33 25.89 3.51
C ARG A 134 -5.27 24.39 3.24
N ALA A 135 -4.52 23.66 4.05
CA ALA A 135 -4.55 22.19 3.98
C ALA A 135 -5.92 21.68 4.46
N ASP A 136 -6.42 20.60 3.85
CA ASP A 136 -7.67 19.95 4.22
C ASP A 136 -7.65 18.45 3.91
N ASP A 137 -7.97 17.62 4.90
CA ASP A 137 -7.87 16.15 4.83
C ASP A 137 -9.13 15.47 4.27
N ALA A 138 -10.08 16.22 3.68
CA ALA A 138 -11.35 15.68 3.19
C ALA A 138 -11.17 14.48 2.25
N LEU A 139 -10.18 14.51 1.35
CA LEU A 139 -9.90 13.42 0.41
C LEU A 139 -9.34 12.18 1.10
N GLU A 140 -8.46 12.34 2.08
CA GLU A 140 -7.91 11.23 2.88
C GLU A 140 -9.03 10.52 3.65
N ARG A 141 -9.97 11.30 4.23
CA ARG A 141 -11.16 10.75 4.89
C ARG A 141 -12.13 10.06 3.94
N ILE A 142 -12.14 10.41 2.64
CA ILE A 142 -12.95 9.67 1.65
C ILE A 142 -12.26 8.35 1.34
N ARG A 143 -10.95 8.40 1.07
CA ARG A 143 -10.11 7.22 0.75
C ARG A 143 -10.09 6.18 1.87
N MET A 144 -10.27 6.58 3.12
CA MET A 144 -10.33 5.66 4.26
C MET A 144 -11.45 4.61 4.10
N VAL A 145 -12.60 4.97 3.53
CA VAL A 145 -13.77 4.10 3.34
C VAL A 145 -13.95 3.75 1.86
N LYS A 146 -13.56 2.52 1.51
CA LYS A 146 -13.50 2.03 0.13
C LYS A 146 -14.90 1.70 -0.38
N SER A 147 -15.16 1.99 -1.64
CA SER A 147 -16.36 1.46 -2.31
C SER A 147 -16.22 -0.03 -2.62
N PRO A 148 -17.32 -0.71 -2.97
CA PRO A 148 -17.26 -2.08 -3.51
C PRO A 148 -16.32 -2.21 -4.72
N TRP A 149 -16.24 -1.17 -5.57
CA TRP A 149 -15.33 -1.16 -6.72
C TRP A 149 -13.85 -1.15 -6.28
N GLU A 150 -13.53 -0.34 -5.27
CA GLU A 150 -12.18 -0.26 -4.70
C GLU A 150 -11.80 -1.53 -3.96
N ILE A 151 -12.73 -2.13 -3.20
CA ILE A 151 -12.53 -3.42 -2.55
C ILE A 151 -12.27 -4.52 -3.58
N ALA A 152 -12.95 -4.52 -4.73
CA ALA A 152 -12.69 -5.47 -5.79
C ALA A 152 -11.27 -5.33 -6.39
N LYS A 153 -10.78 -4.10 -6.54
CA LYS A 153 -9.39 -3.82 -6.97
C LYS A 153 -8.38 -4.33 -5.92
N LEU A 154 -8.60 -4.03 -4.64
CA LEU A 154 -7.76 -4.51 -3.53
C LEU A 154 -7.77 -6.04 -3.42
N ALA A 155 -8.93 -6.67 -3.60
CA ALA A 155 -9.06 -8.12 -3.60
C ALA A 155 -8.27 -8.75 -4.75
N ARG A 156 -8.22 -8.11 -5.92
CA ARG A 156 -7.38 -8.58 -7.04
C ARG A 156 -5.89 -8.48 -6.72
N ALA A 157 -5.44 -7.36 -6.14
CA ALA A 157 -4.06 -7.22 -5.67
C ALA A 157 -3.72 -8.26 -4.58
N GLY A 158 -4.63 -8.48 -3.63
CA GLY A 158 -4.49 -9.45 -2.54
C GLY A 158 -4.35 -10.89 -3.03
N ARG A 159 -5.09 -11.29 -4.07
CA ARG A 159 -4.91 -12.59 -4.72
C ARG A 159 -3.50 -12.79 -5.27
N TYR A 160 -2.94 -11.79 -5.96
CA TYR A 160 -1.56 -11.88 -6.45
C TYR A 160 -0.53 -11.87 -5.32
N ALA A 161 -0.76 -11.11 -4.25
CA ALA A 161 0.12 -11.11 -3.07
C ALA A 161 0.16 -12.50 -2.41
N ALA A 162 -1.01 -13.09 -2.16
CA ALA A 162 -1.13 -14.44 -1.59
C ALA A 162 -0.53 -15.53 -2.50
N GLU A 163 -0.80 -15.47 -3.81
CA GLU A 163 -0.17 -16.39 -4.77
C GLU A 163 1.35 -16.20 -4.84
N GLY A 164 1.85 -14.97 -4.71
CA GLY A 164 3.28 -14.67 -4.63
C GLY A 164 3.94 -15.36 -3.44
N VAL A 165 3.34 -15.23 -2.25
CA VAL A 165 3.76 -15.94 -1.04
C VAL A 165 3.81 -17.44 -1.29
N ASN A 166 2.71 -18.04 -1.76
CA ASN A 166 2.62 -19.47 -1.99
C ASN A 166 3.63 -19.95 -3.07
N GLN A 167 3.82 -19.18 -4.14
CA GLN A 167 4.80 -19.48 -5.17
C GLN A 167 6.23 -19.46 -4.63
N LEU A 168 6.56 -18.50 -3.77
CA LEU A 168 7.86 -18.43 -3.13
C LEU A 168 8.05 -19.61 -2.17
N LEU A 169 7.08 -19.91 -1.31
CA LEU A 169 7.14 -21.03 -0.36
C LEU A 169 7.34 -22.39 -1.07
N ARG A 170 6.73 -22.58 -2.25
CA ARG A 170 6.96 -23.77 -3.10
C ARG A 170 8.37 -23.83 -3.71
N GLY A 171 9.08 -22.71 -3.78
CA GLY A 171 10.40 -22.57 -4.42
C GLY A 171 11.58 -22.59 -3.44
N VAL A 172 11.37 -22.27 -2.16
CA VAL A 172 12.42 -22.20 -1.15
C VAL A 172 12.87 -23.59 -0.67
N TYR A 173 14.09 -23.65 -0.15
CA TYR A 173 14.71 -24.83 0.44
C TYR A 173 15.87 -24.40 1.35
N ASP A 174 16.38 -25.29 2.21
CA ASP A 174 17.54 -24.99 3.07
C ASP A 174 18.79 -24.60 2.25
N GLY A 175 19.25 -23.37 2.43
CA GLY A 175 20.34 -22.76 1.68
C GLY A 175 19.92 -22.02 0.40
N VAL A 176 18.63 -21.79 0.15
CA VAL A 176 18.16 -20.92 -0.94
C VAL A 176 18.68 -19.49 -0.71
N SER A 177 19.03 -18.79 -1.79
CA SER A 177 19.47 -17.40 -1.70
C SER A 177 18.30 -16.41 -1.74
N VAL A 178 18.52 -15.24 -1.17
CA VAL A 178 17.59 -14.10 -1.29
C VAL A 178 17.37 -13.73 -2.75
N ALA A 179 18.41 -13.80 -3.59
CA ALA A 179 18.33 -13.57 -5.04
C ALA A 179 17.31 -14.50 -5.75
N GLU A 180 17.26 -15.77 -5.37
CA GLU A 180 16.29 -16.73 -5.90
C GLU A 180 14.85 -16.39 -5.48
N GLY A 181 14.70 -15.83 -4.28
CA GLY A 181 13.44 -15.27 -3.80
C GLY A 181 12.96 -14.10 -4.66
N PHE A 182 13.79 -13.08 -4.87
CA PHE A 182 13.46 -11.93 -5.74
C PHE A 182 13.14 -12.34 -7.18
N ALA A 183 13.80 -13.37 -7.72
CA ALA A 183 13.50 -13.91 -9.04
C ALA A 183 12.06 -14.47 -9.14
N THR A 184 11.44 -14.84 -8.02
CA THR A 184 10.02 -15.24 -7.95
C THR A 184 9.09 -14.02 -8.14
N GLY A 185 9.43 -12.87 -7.54
CA GLY A 185 8.72 -11.61 -7.79
C GLY A 185 8.69 -11.22 -9.26
N GLN A 186 9.82 -11.37 -9.97
CA GLN A 186 9.87 -11.12 -11.42
C GLN A 186 8.99 -12.09 -12.23
N GLN A 187 8.86 -13.35 -11.78
CA GLN A 187 7.95 -14.31 -12.41
C GLN A 187 6.49 -13.91 -12.19
N LEU A 188 6.14 -13.45 -10.98
CA LEU A 188 4.80 -12.95 -10.67
C LEU A 188 4.46 -11.71 -11.50
N LEU A 189 5.39 -10.75 -11.64
CA LEU A 189 5.19 -9.56 -12.48
C LEU A 189 4.92 -9.94 -13.95
N ARG A 190 5.71 -10.87 -14.51
CA ARG A 190 5.47 -11.37 -15.89
C ARG A 190 4.10 -12.01 -16.05
N ARG A 191 3.61 -12.68 -15.00
CA ARG A 191 2.27 -13.26 -14.98
C ARG A 191 1.21 -12.15 -14.96
N ILE A 192 1.35 -11.15 -14.09
CA ILE A 192 0.45 -9.99 -14.03
C ILE A 192 0.38 -9.28 -15.39
N ILE A 193 1.52 -9.03 -16.05
CA ILE A 193 1.55 -8.39 -17.39
C ILE A 193 0.73 -9.18 -18.42
N ARG A 194 0.73 -10.51 -18.33
CA ARG A 194 -0.04 -11.38 -19.25
C ARG A 194 -1.52 -11.44 -18.88
N ASP A 195 -1.81 -11.50 -17.58
CA ASP A 195 -3.15 -11.76 -17.06
C ASP A 195 -3.98 -10.46 -16.92
N GLU A 196 -3.36 -9.27 -16.92
CA GLU A 196 -4.00 -7.96 -16.78
C GLU A 196 -3.92 -7.12 -18.09
N PRO A 197 -4.99 -7.08 -18.92
CA PRO A 197 -4.98 -6.40 -20.22
C PRO A 197 -4.73 -4.89 -20.15
N ALA A 198 -5.10 -4.26 -19.02
CA ALA A 198 -4.93 -2.83 -18.77
C ALA A 198 -3.65 -2.52 -17.96
N PHE A 199 -2.64 -3.41 -18.00
CA PHE A 199 -1.39 -3.24 -17.26
C PHE A 199 -0.80 -1.84 -17.44
N ASP A 200 -0.62 -1.15 -16.32
CA ASP A 200 0.03 0.15 -16.25
C ASP A 200 1.29 0.06 -15.38
N PRO A 201 2.49 0.24 -15.95
CA PRO A 201 3.74 0.11 -15.20
C PRO A 201 3.95 1.21 -14.16
N LEU A 202 3.28 2.37 -14.27
CA LEU A 202 3.38 3.44 -13.27
C LEU A 202 2.52 3.14 -12.04
N CYS A 203 1.47 2.34 -12.20
CA CYS A 203 0.52 2.00 -11.15
C CYS A 203 0.59 0.53 -10.71
N THR A 204 1.57 -0.23 -11.21
CA THR A 204 1.74 -1.65 -10.88
C THR A 204 3.14 -1.94 -10.38
N ARG A 205 3.25 -2.50 -9.18
CA ARG A 205 4.53 -2.86 -8.56
C ARG A 205 4.41 -4.14 -7.77
N VAL A 206 5.44 -4.99 -7.84
CA VAL A 206 5.54 -6.23 -7.08
C VAL A 206 6.81 -6.19 -6.24
N LEU A 207 6.67 -6.21 -4.92
CA LEU A 207 7.75 -6.56 -4.01
C LEU A 207 7.45 -7.96 -3.47
N LEU A 208 8.28 -8.94 -3.81
CA LEU A 208 8.16 -10.30 -3.31
C LEU A 208 9.55 -10.87 -3.06
N ALA A 209 9.89 -11.08 -1.78
CA ALA A 209 11.16 -11.65 -1.39
C ALA A 209 11.12 -12.23 0.03
N PRO A 210 12.08 -13.10 0.39
CA PRO A 210 12.24 -13.57 1.75
C PRO A 210 13.28 -12.75 2.53
N TRP A 211 12.96 -12.48 3.79
CA TRP A 211 13.84 -11.94 4.80
C TRP A 211 14.45 -13.10 5.59
N PRO A 212 15.76 -13.34 5.48
CA PRO A 212 16.42 -14.44 6.16
C PRO A 212 16.59 -14.16 7.66
N ALA A 213 16.62 -15.22 8.45
CA ALA A 213 16.98 -15.16 9.87
C ALA A 213 18.50 -14.91 10.01
N PRO A 214 18.96 -14.16 11.02
CA PRO A 214 18.16 -13.42 12.01
C PRO A 214 17.71 -12.02 11.54
N LEU A 215 18.10 -11.60 10.33
CA LEU A 215 17.74 -10.28 9.77
C LEU A 215 16.22 -10.04 9.71
N SER A 216 15.41 -11.09 9.62
CA SER A 216 13.95 -11.03 9.71
C SER A 216 13.43 -10.37 10.99
N ALA A 217 14.26 -10.25 12.04
CA ALA A 217 13.95 -9.46 13.23
C ALA A 217 13.86 -7.94 12.97
N GLN A 218 14.32 -7.48 11.80
CA GLN A 218 14.30 -6.09 11.37
C GLN A 218 13.31 -5.94 10.20
N PRO A 219 12.05 -5.51 10.46
CA PRO A 219 10.98 -5.44 9.45
C PRO A 219 11.35 -4.70 8.16
N HIS A 220 12.18 -3.68 8.26
CA HIS A 220 12.56 -2.79 7.15
C HIS A 220 14.02 -2.97 6.68
N ALA A 221 14.77 -3.93 7.23
CA ALA A 221 16.13 -4.18 6.74
C ALA A 221 16.10 -4.68 5.30
N ILE A 222 17.13 -4.40 4.52
CA ILE A 222 17.24 -4.92 3.14
C ILE A 222 18.23 -6.07 3.13
N PRO A 223 17.79 -7.32 2.85
CA PRO A 223 18.69 -8.45 2.81
C PRO A 223 19.63 -8.36 1.61
N GLN A 224 20.88 -8.80 1.80
CA GLN A 224 21.81 -8.94 0.69
C GLN A 224 21.40 -10.11 -0.19
N LEU A 225 21.47 -9.94 -1.51
CA LEU A 225 21.12 -10.98 -2.49
C LEU A 225 21.88 -12.31 -2.27
N SER A 226 23.10 -12.22 -1.74
CA SER A 226 23.98 -13.35 -1.44
C SER A 226 23.62 -14.08 -0.13
N GLN A 227 22.82 -13.50 0.76
CA GLN A 227 22.40 -14.17 1.98
C GLN A 227 21.62 -15.45 1.66
N ARG A 228 21.78 -16.43 2.55
CA ARG A 228 21.16 -17.75 2.43
C ARG A 228 20.18 -17.94 3.57
N LEU A 229 19.04 -18.49 3.24
CA LEU A 229 18.03 -18.91 4.21
C LEU A 229 18.45 -20.26 4.78
N LYS A 230 18.67 -20.30 6.08
CA LYS A 230 18.96 -21.53 6.84
C LYS A 230 18.18 -21.49 8.14
N ASN A 231 17.58 -22.63 8.50
CA ASN A 231 16.73 -22.75 9.68
C ASN A 231 15.50 -21.81 9.59
N GLY A 232 15.41 -20.77 10.42
CA GLY A 232 14.30 -19.83 10.52
C GLY A 232 14.30 -19.18 11.91
N PRO A 233 13.35 -18.27 12.21
CA PRO A 233 12.20 -17.87 11.39
C PRO A 233 12.59 -16.89 10.27
N HIS A 234 12.23 -17.23 9.03
CA HIS A 234 12.29 -16.32 7.89
C HIS A 234 10.93 -15.67 7.70
N VAL A 235 10.87 -14.48 7.08
CA VAL A 235 9.59 -13.84 6.72
C VAL A 235 9.55 -13.65 5.22
N VAL A 236 8.56 -14.19 4.53
CA VAL A 236 8.27 -13.78 3.16
C VAL A 236 7.41 -12.53 3.20
N ILE A 237 7.82 -11.50 2.46
CA ILE A 237 7.07 -10.26 2.29
C ILE A 237 6.57 -10.22 0.86
N SER A 238 5.26 -10.06 0.69
CA SER A 238 4.63 -9.78 -0.60
C SER A 238 3.78 -8.53 -0.50
N VAL A 239 4.18 -7.49 -1.24
CA VAL A 239 3.39 -6.26 -1.43
C VAL A 239 3.13 -6.12 -2.92
N VAL A 240 1.86 -6.20 -3.30
CA VAL A 240 1.44 -6.07 -4.70
C VAL A 240 0.57 -4.83 -4.82
N ARG A 241 1.04 -3.88 -5.63
CA ARG A 241 0.24 -2.76 -6.12
C ARG A 241 -0.21 -3.09 -7.54
N LEU A 242 -1.50 -3.01 -7.81
CA LEU A 242 -2.10 -3.27 -9.11
C LEU A 242 -3.19 -2.24 -9.41
N ASP A 243 -3.10 -1.58 -10.56
CA ASP A 243 -3.96 -0.42 -10.91
C ASP A 243 -4.03 0.61 -9.78
N GLY A 244 -2.90 0.88 -9.14
CA GLY A 244 -2.79 1.84 -8.03
C GLY A 244 -3.15 1.27 -6.66
N TYR A 245 -3.91 0.18 -6.57
CA TYR A 245 -4.36 -0.39 -5.29
C TYR A 245 -3.38 -1.41 -4.74
N THR A 246 -3.01 -1.26 -3.46
CA THR A 246 -2.02 -2.10 -2.78
C THR A 246 -2.69 -3.10 -1.83
N ALA A 247 -2.25 -4.35 -1.90
CA ALA A 247 -2.46 -5.34 -0.84
C ALA A 247 -1.12 -5.94 -0.41
N GLU A 248 -1.05 -6.36 0.84
CA GLU A 248 0.11 -7.02 1.41
C GLU A 248 -0.25 -8.37 2.03
N CYS A 249 0.69 -9.29 1.96
CA CYS A 249 0.60 -10.62 2.55
C CYS A 249 2.00 -11.04 3.01
N GLU A 250 2.12 -11.45 4.27
CA GLU A 250 3.39 -11.90 4.81
C GLU A 250 3.25 -13.20 5.59
N ARG A 251 4.28 -14.04 5.55
CA ARG A 251 4.32 -15.30 6.33
C ARG A 251 5.68 -15.54 6.93
N THR A 252 5.68 -15.92 8.20
CA THR A 252 6.83 -16.53 8.87
C THR A 252 6.95 -17.99 8.45
N PHE A 253 8.15 -18.45 8.09
CA PHE A 253 8.39 -19.82 7.67
C PHE A 253 9.78 -20.32 8.07
N PHE A 254 9.98 -21.63 7.96
CA PHE A 254 11.22 -22.30 8.32
C PHE A 254 11.70 -23.20 7.17
N THR A 255 13.01 -23.27 6.95
CA THR A 255 13.67 -24.20 6.01
C THR A 255 14.17 -25.47 6.69
N ARG A 256 14.00 -25.58 8.01
CA ARG A 256 14.22 -26.78 8.84
C ARG A 256 13.19 -26.85 9.96
N PRO A 257 12.96 -28.00 10.61
CA PRO A 257 12.05 -28.09 11.74
C PRO A 257 12.41 -27.07 12.85
N PRO A 258 11.45 -26.26 13.33
CA PRO A 258 11.68 -25.30 14.40
C PRO A 258 11.87 -26.00 15.75
N THR A 259 12.62 -25.36 16.65
CA THR A 259 12.75 -25.79 18.06
C THR A 259 11.42 -25.61 18.80
N ALA A 260 11.31 -26.18 20.01
CA ALA A 260 10.12 -25.99 20.86
C ALA A 260 9.82 -24.51 21.13
N SER A 261 10.85 -23.72 21.47
CA SER A 261 10.70 -22.28 21.72
C SER A 261 10.30 -21.50 20.46
N GLN A 262 10.77 -21.89 19.28
CA GLN A 262 10.37 -21.27 18.03
C GLN A 262 8.91 -21.58 17.67
N ARG A 263 8.43 -22.80 17.99
CA ARG A 263 7.02 -23.18 17.83
C ARG A 263 6.12 -22.38 18.75
N GLU A 264 6.50 -22.25 20.01
CA GLU A 264 5.79 -21.43 21.01
C GLU A 264 5.67 -19.97 20.54
N ARG A 265 6.78 -19.34 20.11
CA ARG A 265 6.77 -17.95 19.60
C ARG A 265 5.91 -17.78 18.35
N PHE A 266 5.94 -18.76 17.44
CA PHE A 266 5.06 -18.77 16.29
C PHE A 266 3.60 -18.79 16.72
N GLN A 267 3.23 -19.68 17.66
CA GLN A 267 1.87 -19.78 18.19
C GLN A 267 1.42 -18.48 18.86
N LEU A 268 2.27 -17.86 19.69
CA LEU A 268 1.98 -16.58 20.33
C LEU A 268 1.71 -15.46 19.30
N MET A 269 2.51 -15.37 18.24
CA MET A 269 2.26 -14.43 17.14
C MET A 269 0.91 -14.73 16.44
N SER A 270 0.63 -16.01 16.15
CA SER A 270 -0.64 -16.42 15.54
C SER A 270 -1.85 -16.09 16.43
N GLU A 271 -1.73 -16.26 17.75
CA GLU A 271 -2.77 -15.93 18.73
C GLU A 271 -2.98 -14.42 18.86
N ALA A 272 -1.90 -13.64 18.90
CA ALA A 272 -1.97 -12.17 18.87
C ALA A 272 -2.71 -11.68 17.61
N ARG A 273 -2.40 -12.25 16.46
CA ARG A 273 -3.09 -11.96 15.19
C ARG A 273 -4.57 -12.36 15.25
N ARG A 274 -4.90 -13.55 15.77
CA ARG A 274 -6.29 -14.02 15.93
C ARG A 274 -7.09 -13.12 16.88
N LEU A 275 -6.46 -12.65 17.97
CA LEU A 275 -7.05 -11.71 18.91
C LEU A 275 -7.44 -10.41 18.20
N ALA A 276 -6.51 -9.80 17.45
CA ALA A 276 -6.78 -8.60 16.66
C ALA A 276 -7.97 -8.80 15.71
N MET A 277 -7.94 -9.89 14.92
CA MET A 277 -8.99 -10.22 13.95
C MET A 277 -10.36 -10.46 14.60
N SER A 278 -10.41 -10.98 15.83
CA SER A 278 -11.67 -11.21 16.55
C SER A 278 -12.41 -9.91 16.94
N MET A 279 -11.69 -8.79 16.95
CA MET A 279 -12.22 -7.47 17.33
C MET A 279 -12.64 -6.63 16.12
N LEU A 280 -12.29 -7.03 14.90
CA LEU A 280 -12.55 -6.26 13.68
C LEU A 280 -14.03 -6.29 13.30
N ARG A 281 -14.68 -5.15 13.49
CA ARG A 281 -16.06 -4.88 13.09
C ARG A 281 -16.32 -3.37 13.11
N PRO A 282 -17.38 -2.87 12.44
CA PRO A 282 -17.78 -1.49 12.58
C PRO A 282 -17.99 -1.08 14.04
N GLY A 283 -17.47 0.09 14.42
CA GLY A 283 -17.55 0.63 15.78
C GLY A 283 -16.39 0.23 16.70
N ALA A 284 -15.50 -0.67 16.30
CA ALA A 284 -14.31 -0.99 17.09
C ALA A 284 -13.27 0.13 17.00
N GLY A 285 -12.70 0.53 18.15
CA GLY A 285 -11.64 1.54 18.21
C GLY A 285 -10.29 0.97 17.76
N CYS A 286 -9.59 1.68 16.87
CA CYS A 286 -8.31 1.20 16.34
C CYS A 286 -7.22 1.13 17.44
N ALA A 287 -7.22 2.07 18.39
CA ALA A 287 -6.33 2.04 19.55
C ALA A 287 -6.61 0.86 20.48
N GLU A 288 -7.88 0.53 20.73
CA GLU A 288 -8.27 -0.58 21.61
C GLU A 288 -7.77 -1.93 21.07
N ILE A 289 -7.86 -2.14 19.75
CA ILE A 289 -7.37 -3.36 19.11
C ILE A 289 -5.86 -3.52 19.34
N ASP A 290 -5.09 -2.47 19.07
CA ASP A 290 -3.64 -2.49 19.26
C ASP A 290 -3.28 -2.66 20.74
N GLU A 291 -3.98 -1.98 21.65
CA GLU A 291 -3.77 -2.11 23.10
C GLU A 291 -4.02 -3.54 23.58
N LYS A 292 -5.12 -4.19 23.18
CA LYS A 292 -5.42 -5.57 23.59
C LYS A 292 -4.38 -6.57 23.11
N VAL A 293 -3.86 -6.39 21.90
CA VAL A 293 -2.79 -7.23 21.35
C VAL A 293 -1.49 -7.00 22.09
N ASN A 294 -1.17 -5.75 22.39
CA ASN A 294 0.02 -5.37 23.14
C ASN A 294 -0.03 -5.87 24.60
N ASP A 295 -1.21 -5.86 25.22
CA ASP A 295 -1.48 -6.42 26.54
C ASP A 295 -1.25 -7.93 26.56
N PHE A 296 -1.85 -8.66 25.62
CA PHE A 296 -1.68 -10.10 25.48
C PHE A 296 -0.20 -10.48 25.36
N LEU A 297 0.54 -9.85 24.45
CA LEU A 297 1.97 -10.14 24.27
C LEU A 297 2.81 -9.78 25.50
N ARG A 298 2.44 -8.72 26.24
CA ARG A 298 3.13 -8.35 27.48
C ARG A 298 2.97 -9.43 28.55
N ASP A 299 1.77 -9.98 28.69
CA ASP A 299 1.46 -11.02 29.67
C ASP A 299 2.18 -12.34 29.32
N GLU A 300 2.42 -12.59 28.02
CA GLU A 300 3.20 -13.72 27.48
C GLU A 300 4.72 -13.45 27.45
N SER A 301 5.24 -12.63 28.36
CA SER A 301 6.66 -12.28 28.53
C SER A 301 7.31 -11.44 27.41
N PHE A 302 6.54 -10.86 26.48
CA PHE A 302 7.02 -9.91 25.47
C PHE A 302 6.72 -8.44 25.84
N GLY A 303 6.82 -8.11 27.14
CA GLY A 303 6.51 -6.77 27.66
C GLY A 303 7.46 -5.66 27.20
N ASP A 304 8.72 -5.97 26.87
CA ASP A 304 9.64 -4.99 26.29
C ASP A 304 9.16 -4.59 24.90
N TRP A 305 8.85 -3.31 24.71
CA TRP A 305 8.39 -2.76 23.42
C TRP A 305 9.44 -2.93 22.31
N ARG A 306 10.71 -3.13 22.65
CA ARG A 306 11.77 -3.45 21.66
C ARG A 306 11.59 -4.83 21.02
N LEU A 307 10.74 -5.69 21.58
CA LEU A 307 10.34 -6.96 21.00
C LEU A 307 9.04 -6.86 20.19
N ARG A 308 8.35 -5.71 20.23
CA ARG A 308 7.08 -5.38 19.56
C ARG A 308 7.23 -4.06 18.82
N LEU A 309 7.94 -4.10 17.69
CA LEU A 309 8.53 -2.91 17.06
C LEU A 309 7.54 -1.96 16.39
N HIS A 310 6.27 -2.35 16.23
CA HIS A 310 5.28 -1.55 15.54
C HIS A 310 3.85 -1.90 15.95
N ARG A 311 2.93 -1.04 15.50
CA ARG A 311 1.48 -1.15 15.63
C ARG A 311 0.92 -2.44 15.00
N CYS A 312 -0.27 -2.85 15.43
CA CYS A 312 -0.94 -4.07 14.96
C CYS A 312 -1.32 -4.04 13.47
N GLY A 313 -1.49 -2.86 12.87
CA GLY A 313 -1.73 -2.72 11.43
C GLY A 313 -1.98 -1.29 10.97
N HIS A 314 -2.29 -1.13 9.69
CA HIS A 314 -2.61 0.15 9.05
C HIS A 314 -3.58 0.00 7.90
N GLY A 315 -4.16 1.10 7.46
CA GLY A 315 -5.00 1.15 6.26
C GLY A 315 -4.20 0.89 4.98
N LEU A 316 -4.87 0.30 4.00
CA LEU A 316 -4.36 0.11 2.64
C LEU A 316 -5.37 0.63 1.62
N GLY A 317 -4.87 1.10 0.47
CA GLY A 317 -5.70 1.63 -0.60
C GLY A 317 -4.83 1.95 -1.80
N LEU A 318 -4.83 3.22 -2.22
CA LEU A 318 -3.83 3.69 -3.17
C LEU A 318 -2.45 3.77 -2.50
N GLY A 319 -2.41 4.18 -1.23
CA GLY A 319 -1.22 4.16 -0.40
C GLY A 319 -0.88 2.74 0.03
N ASN A 320 0.43 2.45 0.13
CA ASN A 320 0.86 1.24 0.82
C ASN A 320 0.49 1.32 2.31
N HIS A 321 0.73 2.47 2.93
CA HIS A 321 0.27 2.82 4.27
C HIS A 321 -0.62 4.06 4.17
N GLU A 322 -1.86 3.94 4.59
CA GLU A 322 -2.80 5.05 4.75
C GLU A 322 -3.65 4.84 6.02
N ALA A 323 -4.45 5.82 6.42
CA ALA A 323 -5.35 5.66 7.55
C ALA A 323 -6.49 4.66 7.23
N PRO A 324 -7.08 3.97 8.21
CA PRO A 324 -6.90 4.17 9.66
C PRO A 324 -5.61 3.52 10.20
N TRP A 325 -5.19 3.93 11.39
CA TRP A 325 -4.02 3.35 12.06
C TRP A 325 -4.46 2.46 13.23
N LEU A 326 -4.15 1.14 13.20
CA LEU A 326 -4.38 0.24 14.34
C LEU A 326 -3.21 0.40 15.33
N ALA A 327 -3.19 1.55 16.00
CA ALA A 327 -2.14 1.97 16.92
C ALA A 327 -2.73 2.57 18.20
N GLN A 328 -2.11 2.36 19.37
CA GLN A 328 -2.58 2.86 20.67
C GLN A 328 -2.91 4.37 20.72
N GLY A 329 -2.31 5.19 19.86
CA GLY A 329 -2.57 6.64 19.78
C GLY A 329 -3.62 7.05 18.75
N SER A 330 -4.31 6.09 18.12
CA SER A 330 -5.28 6.35 17.06
C SER A 330 -6.66 6.73 17.61
N GLU A 331 -7.25 7.78 17.05
CA GLU A 331 -8.64 8.18 17.32
C GLU A 331 -9.63 7.53 16.32
N ASP A 332 -9.13 6.76 15.36
CA ASP A 332 -9.96 6.16 14.32
C ASP A 332 -10.86 5.05 14.88
N VAL A 333 -12.09 5.02 14.39
CA VAL A 333 -13.07 3.95 14.63
C VAL A 333 -13.34 3.23 13.33
N LEU A 334 -13.25 1.90 13.34
CA LEU A 334 -13.48 1.09 12.16
C LEU A 334 -14.91 1.25 11.63
N GLN A 335 -15.04 1.36 10.31
CA GLN A 335 -16.31 1.41 9.60
C GLN A 335 -16.31 0.38 8.46
N ALA A 336 -17.50 -0.08 8.06
CA ALA A 336 -17.65 -0.92 6.89
C ALA A 336 -17.03 -0.23 5.66
N GLY A 337 -16.30 -1.00 4.86
CA GLY A 337 -15.53 -0.50 3.72
C GLY A 337 -14.13 -0.01 4.05
N MET A 338 -13.72 0.12 5.32
CA MET A 338 -12.30 0.30 5.63
C MET A 338 -11.51 -0.97 5.30
N VAL A 339 -10.24 -0.82 4.91
CA VAL A 339 -9.34 -1.95 4.62
C VAL A 339 -8.04 -1.76 5.39
N VAL A 340 -7.62 -2.79 6.12
CA VAL A 340 -6.48 -2.73 7.06
C VAL A 340 -5.60 -3.97 6.95
N SER A 341 -4.30 -3.83 7.23
CA SER A 341 -3.43 -4.97 7.56
C SER A 341 -3.69 -5.43 8.99
N ILE A 342 -3.46 -6.72 9.26
CA ILE A 342 -3.30 -7.25 10.62
C ILE A 342 -1.99 -8.01 10.69
N GLU A 343 -1.04 -7.42 11.40
CA GLU A 343 0.36 -7.80 11.35
C GLU A 343 1.12 -7.71 12.68
N PRO A 344 0.53 -8.09 13.84
CA PRO A 344 1.31 -8.08 15.08
C PRO A 344 2.51 -9.02 14.98
N GLY A 345 3.65 -8.59 15.52
CA GLY A 345 4.90 -9.31 15.38
C GLY A 345 5.77 -9.34 16.63
N ILE A 346 6.61 -10.37 16.71
CA ILE A 346 7.59 -10.61 17.78
C ILE A 346 8.99 -10.59 17.16
N TYR A 347 9.90 -9.80 17.73
CA TYR A 347 11.23 -9.54 17.15
C TYR A 347 12.36 -9.88 18.12
N LEU A 348 13.21 -10.83 17.73
CA LEU A 348 14.34 -11.28 18.53
C LEU A 348 15.63 -11.13 17.72
N ALA A 349 16.50 -10.20 18.12
CA ALA A 349 17.66 -9.78 17.32
C ALA A 349 18.59 -10.95 16.90
N ASP A 350 18.75 -11.94 17.76
CA ASP A 350 19.65 -13.09 17.51
C ASP A 350 18.95 -14.30 16.87
N GLU A 351 17.63 -14.26 16.70
CA GLU A 351 16.83 -15.38 16.19
C GLU A 351 16.11 -15.03 14.89
N GLY A 352 15.37 -13.93 14.87
CA GLY A 352 14.53 -13.51 13.74
C GLY A 352 13.20 -12.91 14.18
N GLY A 353 12.37 -12.59 13.19
CA GLY A 353 11.03 -12.03 13.39
C GLY A 353 9.94 -13.08 13.14
N TYR A 354 8.91 -13.04 13.97
CA TYR A 354 7.65 -13.75 13.79
C TYR A 354 6.58 -12.72 13.44
N ARG A 355 6.13 -12.71 12.19
CA ARG A 355 5.04 -11.87 11.71
C ARG A 355 4.28 -12.59 10.60
N HIS A 356 2.97 -12.46 10.64
CA HIS A 356 2.08 -12.70 9.51
C HIS A 356 1.34 -11.41 9.26
N SER A 357 1.14 -11.03 7.99
CA SER A 357 0.27 -9.93 7.62
C SER A 357 -0.78 -10.43 6.62
N ASP A 358 -2.02 -9.98 6.79
CA ASP A 358 -3.10 -10.15 5.83
C ASP A 358 -3.86 -8.84 5.64
N THR A 359 -4.32 -8.61 4.41
CA THR A 359 -5.16 -7.45 4.06
C THR A 359 -6.62 -7.82 4.26
N LEU A 360 -7.31 -7.12 5.18
CA LEU A 360 -8.70 -7.41 5.56
C LEU A 360 -9.62 -6.22 5.26
N ALA A 361 -10.76 -6.47 4.61
CA ALA A 361 -11.81 -5.48 4.42
C ALA A 361 -12.86 -5.61 5.51
N ILE A 362 -13.22 -4.51 6.17
CA ILE A 362 -14.27 -4.47 7.19
C ILE A 362 -15.65 -4.55 6.49
N THR A 363 -16.47 -5.51 6.91
CA THR A 363 -17.85 -5.70 6.43
C THR A 363 -18.85 -5.07 7.40
N ASP A 364 -20.14 -5.16 7.13
CA ASP A 364 -21.19 -4.62 8.02
C ASP A 364 -21.22 -5.33 9.40
N ASP A 365 -20.74 -6.57 9.47
CA ASP A 365 -20.81 -7.45 10.64
C ASP A 365 -19.46 -8.07 11.07
N GLY A 366 -18.37 -7.72 10.40
CA GLY A 366 -17.05 -8.30 10.66
C GLY A 366 -16.00 -7.89 9.64
N TRP A 367 -15.37 -8.88 8.99
CA TRP A 367 -14.32 -8.67 7.99
C TRP A 367 -14.26 -9.79 6.95
N SER A 368 -13.63 -9.48 5.81
CA SER A 368 -13.31 -10.42 4.73
C SER A 368 -11.80 -10.39 4.44
N ASN A 369 -11.15 -11.55 4.40
CA ASN A 369 -9.71 -11.65 4.11
C ASN A 369 -9.43 -11.63 2.60
N LEU A 370 -8.78 -10.58 2.12
CA LEU A 370 -8.44 -10.38 0.72
C LEU A 370 -7.19 -11.16 0.29
N THR A 371 -6.43 -11.70 1.25
CA THR A 371 -5.23 -12.52 1.07
C THR A 371 -5.38 -13.94 1.62
N GLY A 372 -6.62 -14.37 1.91
CA GLY A 372 -6.93 -15.63 2.61
C GLY A 372 -6.54 -16.93 1.89
N GLN A 373 -5.90 -16.86 0.72
CA GLN A 373 -5.35 -18.01 -0.01
C GLN A 373 -3.95 -18.41 0.44
N ALA A 374 -3.26 -17.59 1.26
CA ALA A 374 -1.92 -17.87 1.72
C ALA A 374 -1.92 -18.75 2.99
N GLU A 375 -1.06 -19.78 2.99
CA GLU A 375 -0.89 -20.73 4.10
C GLU A 375 -0.58 -20.02 5.43
N VAL A 376 -1.26 -20.38 6.51
CA VAL A 376 -1.05 -19.82 7.87
C VAL A 376 -0.64 -20.87 8.89
N GLU A 377 -0.82 -22.16 8.57
CA GLU A 377 -0.54 -23.26 9.50
C GLU A 377 0.95 -23.58 9.52
N LEU A 378 1.51 -23.72 10.72
CA LEU A 378 2.94 -23.92 10.91
C LEU A 378 3.48 -25.12 10.11
N ASP A 379 2.73 -26.22 10.05
CA ASP A 379 3.17 -27.44 9.35
C ASP A 379 3.36 -27.21 7.84
N ALA A 380 2.52 -26.36 7.22
CA ALA A 380 2.67 -25.96 5.82
C ALA A 380 3.84 -24.98 5.62
N LEU A 381 4.27 -24.30 6.68
CA LEU A 381 5.33 -23.29 6.69
C LEU A 381 6.70 -23.88 7.09
N ILE A 382 6.81 -25.20 7.31
CA ILE A 382 8.07 -25.92 7.52
C ILE A 382 8.51 -26.60 6.22
N ILE A 383 9.45 -25.97 5.50
CA ILE A 383 9.96 -26.41 4.20
C ILE A 383 11.22 -27.26 4.38
N ALA A 384 11.05 -28.52 4.83
CA ALA A 384 12.17 -29.38 5.22
C ALA A 384 12.86 -30.13 4.07
N ALA A 385 12.27 -30.19 2.87
CA ALA A 385 12.78 -31.02 1.77
C ALA A 385 13.05 -30.20 0.49
N ALA A 386 14.30 -30.26 0.01
CA ALA A 386 14.70 -29.67 -1.28
C ALA A 386 14.55 -30.69 -2.41
N LYS A 387 13.83 -30.37 -3.48
CA LYS A 387 13.86 -31.16 -4.72
C LYS A 387 15.16 -30.86 -5.49
N PRO A 388 15.86 -31.86 -6.07
CA PRO A 388 17.09 -31.62 -6.84
C PRO A 388 16.94 -30.57 -7.95
N THR A 389 15.76 -30.50 -8.56
CA THR A 389 15.40 -29.51 -9.59
C THR A 389 15.40 -28.07 -9.08
N GLN A 390 14.98 -27.82 -7.83
CA GLN A 390 15.03 -26.48 -7.21
C GLN A 390 16.48 -26.01 -7.06
N ARG A 391 17.37 -26.89 -6.58
CA ARG A 391 18.80 -26.56 -6.41
C ARG A 391 19.49 -26.25 -7.74
N MET A 392 19.14 -26.98 -8.80
CA MET A 392 19.68 -26.74 -10.15
C MET A 392 19.21 -25.39 -10.70
N LYS A 393 17.90 -25.08 -10.62
CA LYS A 393 17.37 -23.76 -11.01
C LYS A 393 18.07 -22.63 -10.24
N GLY A 394 18.25 -22.82 -8.94
CA GLY A 394 18.96 -21.89 -8.06
C GLY A 394 20.41 -21.62 -8.49
N TYR A 395 21.14 -22.64 -8.92
CA TYR A 395 22.51 -22.49 -9.41
C TYR A 395 22.61 -21.53 -10.60
N PHE A 396 21.70 -21.65 -11.57
CA PHE A 396 21.67 -20.75 -12.72
C PHE A 396 21.32 -19.32 -12.34
N ILE A 397 20.32 -19.12 -11.46
CA ILE A 397 19.96 -17.78 -10.97
C ILE A 397 21.15 -17.11 -10.30
N ARG A 398 21.84 -17.83 -9.40
CA ARG A 398 23.01 -17.29 -8.71
C ARG A 398 24.15 -16.93 -9.65
N LYS A 399 24.38 -17.72 -10.71
CA LYS A 399 25.37 -17.39 -11.74
C LYS A 399 25.02 -16.12 -12.51
N MET A 400 23.74 -15.89 -12.82
CA MET A 400 23.30 -14.68 -13.52
C MET A 400 23.43 -13.41 -12.68
N VAL A 401 23.33 -13.51 -11.35
CA VAL A 401 23.42 -12.36 -10.43
C VAL A 401 24.87 -12.07 -10.00
N ALA A 402 25.77 -13.05 -10.11
CA ALA A 402 27.18 -12.91 -9.74
C ALA A 402 28.09 -12.45 -10.89
N ALA A 403 27.58 -12.41 -12.11
CA ALA A 403 28.22 -11.82 -13.29
C ALA A 403 27.75 -10.38 -13.45
#